data_AF-A0A2V9YQA0-F1
#
_entry.id   AF-A0A2V9YQA0-F1
#
_cell.length_a   1.000
_cell.length_b   1.000
_cell.length_c   1.000
_cell.angle_alpha   90.00
_cell.angle_beta   90.00
_cell.angle_gamma   90.00
#
_symmetry.space_group_name_H-M   'P 1'
#
loop_
_entity.id
_entity.type
_entity.pdbx_description
1 polymer ?
#
loop_
_entity_poly.entity_id
_entity_poly.type
_entity_poly.pdbx_seq_one_letter_code
_entity_poly.pdbx_strand_id
1 'polypeptide(L)'
;MMSLKRLIGAATGSVLGIFGAYLFAVVIRNSLPAGPTQSFLMLMVMLLMAYVGLIVGANKGDLLNLAALGGIFGGEKQAKKSYKILDTSVIIDGRIADIAETGFLDGIMVIPQFVLRELQLVADSADSLKRNRGRRGLDILQRLQKVASLNIQIVEDDFPTIREVDMKLIELAKLYEGKIVTNDFNLNKVAQLQGVEVLNINELANALKPIVLPGETMKVFILKEGKEYNQGVAYLDDGTMVVVDNARKMIGKNVDISVTSVLQTTAGKMIFGKWDERLSGRVEPARPVTIPPAVPPVPSVAPAETKKPFMAERPIE
;
A
#
# COMPACT_ATOMS: atom_id res chain seq x y z
N MET A 1 -3.76 -37.96 1.80
CA MET A 1 -4.89 -37.12 2.24
C MET A 1 -5.87 -37.00 1.09
N MET A 2 -7.14 -37.36 1.26
CA MET A 2 -8.17 -37.11 0.24
C MET A 2 -8.46 -35.60 0.16
N SER A 3 -8.44 -35.04 -1.04
CA SER A 3 -8.85 -33.66 -1.28
C SER A 3 -10.31 -33.45 -0.87
N LEU A 4 -10.64 -32.31 -0.26
CA LEU A 4 -12.02 -31.95 0.12
C LEU A 4 -12.98 -32.06 -1.08
N LYS A 5 -12.50 -31.74 -2.29
CA LYS A 5 -13.27 -31.87 -3.53
C LYS A 5 -13.65 -33.32 -3.84
N ARG A 6 -12.73 -34.26 -3.59
CA ARG A 6 -13.00 -35.70 -3.75
C ARG A 6 -13.99 -36.21 -2.72
N LEU A 7 -13.93 -35.70 -1.48
CA LEU A 7 -14.88 -36.07 -0.43
C LEU A 7 -16.30 -35.62 -0.79
N ILE A 8 -16.46 -34.39 -1.24
CA ILE A 8 -17.76 -33.83 -1.66
C ILE A 8 -18.29 -34.55 -2.91
N GLY A 9 -17.41 -34.82 -3.88
CA GLY A 9 -17.74 -35.59 -5.06
C GLY A 9 -18.18 -37.02 -4.72
N ALA A 10 -17.47 -37.70 -3.82
CA ALA A 10 -17.78 -39.05 -3.37
C ALA A 10 -19.14 -39.11 -2.64
N ALA A 11 -19.43 -38.13 -1.77
CA ALA A 11 -20.71 -38.04 -1.08
C ALA A 11 -21.87 -37.85 -2.07
N THR A 12 -21.75 -36.87 -2.97
CA THR A 12 -22.77 -36.60 -4.00
C THR A 12 -22.97 -37.80 -4.94
N GLY A 13 -21.87 -38.42 -5.37
CA GLY A 13 -21.89 -39.60 -6.24
C GLY A 13 -22.51 -40.83 -5.57
N SER A 14 -22.25 -41.04 -4.26
CA SER A 14 -22.87 -42.13 -3.50
C SER A 14 -24.38 -41.94 -3.36
N VAL A 15 -24.85 -40.71 -3.08
CA VAL A 15 -26.28 -40.39 -3.01
C VAL A 15 -26.96 -40.66 -4.36
N LEU A 16 -26.37 -40.21 -5.46
CA LEU A 16 -26.88 -40.49 -6.81
C LEU A 16 -26.85 -41.99 -7.16
N GLY A 17 -25.82 -42.71 -6.72
CA GLY A 17 -25.71 -44.17 -6.87
C GLY A 17 -26.82 -44.91 -6.13
N ILE A 18 -27.13 -44.52 -4.88
CA ILE A 18 -28.23 -45.08 -4.09
C ILE A 18 -29.59 -44.76 -4.73
N PHE A 19 -29.76 -43.56 -5.29
CA PHE A 19 -30.96 -43.21 -6.04
C PHE A 19 -31.11 -44.08 -7.31
N GLY A 20 -30.02 -44.30 -8.05
CA GLY A 20 -30.01 -45.24 -9.17
C GLY A 20 -30.35 -46.67 -8.74
N ALA A 21 -29.80 -47.14 -7.62
CA ALA A 21 -30.11 -48.45 -7.06
C ALA A 21 -31.60 -48.59 -6.74
N TYR A 22 -32.23 -47.54 -6.21
CA TYR A 22 -33.65 -47.52 -5.92
C TYR A 22 -34.50 -47.71 -7.19
N LEU A 23 -34.14 -47.04 -8.29
CA LEU A 23 -34.83 -47.23 -9.58
C LEU A 23 -34.71 -48.67 -10.10
N PHE A 24 -33.52 -49.27 -10.01
CA PHE A 24 -33.33 -50.68 -10.37
C PHE A 24 -34.11 -51.62 -9.45
N ALA A 25 -34.20 -51.32 -8.15
CA ALA A 25 -35.00 -52.11 -7.22
C ALA A 25 -36.49 -52.12 -7.59
N VAL A 26 -37.04 -51.00 -8.08
CA VAL A 26 -38.42 -50.95 -8.58
C VAL A 26 -38.62 -51.89 -9.77
N VAL A 27 -37.68 -51.92 -10.73
CA VAL A 27 -37.73 -52.81 -11.89
C VAL A 27 -37.65 -54.28 -11.45
N ILE A 28 -36.71 -54.62 -10.57
CA ILE A 28 -36.53 -55.98 -10.05
C ILE A 28 -37.79 -56.45 -9.31
N ARG A 29 -38.44 -55.56 -8.56
CA ARG A 29 -39.69 -55.88 -7.84
C ARG A 29 -40.86 -56.20 -8.75
N ASN A 30 -40.92 -55.56 -9.92
CA ASN A 30 -42.01 -55.78 -10.87
C ASN A 30 -41.76 -56.98 -11.79
N SER A 31 -40.49 -57.37 -11.99
CA SER A 31 -40.10 -58.45 -12.91
C SER A 31 -39.88 -59.81 -12.24
N LEU A 32 -39.62 -59.85 -10.93
CA LEU A 32 -39.37 -61.10 -10.20
C LEU A 32 -40.40 -61.32 -9.07
N PRO A 33 -40.86 -62.57 -8.87
CA PRO A 33 -41.73 -62.91 -7.76
C PRO A 33 -41.03 -62.79 -6.40
N ALA A 34 -41.82 -62.49 -5.37
CA ALA A 34 -41.37 -62.34 -3.98
C ALA A 34 -40.63 -63.59 -3.49
N GLY A 35 -39.32 -63.47 -3.26
CA GLY A 35 -38.50 -64.57 -2.76
C GLY A 35 -37.08 -64.19 -2.32
N PRO A 36 -36.31 -65.16 -1.79
CA PRO A 36 -34.93 -64.92 -1.32
C PRO A 36 -34.02 -64.40 -2.43
N THR A 37 -34.19 -64.91 -3.65
CA THR A 37 -33.42 -64.50 -4.84
C THR A 37 -33.62 -63.02 -5.17
N GLN A 38 -34.84 -62.51 -5.04
CA GLN A 38 -35.15 -61.10 -5.27
C GLN A 38 -34.44 -60.20 -4.24
N SER A 39 -34.53 -60.59 -2.96
CA SER A 39 -33.90 -59.84 -1.86
C SER A 39 -32.38 -59.80 -1.99
N PHE A 40 -31.79 -60.94 -2.38
CA PHE A 40 -30.35 -61.04 -2.67
C PHE A 40 -29.93 -60.12 -3.82
N LEU A 41 -30.68 -60.12 -4.93
CA LEU A 41 -30.40 -59.27 -6.10
C LEU A 41 -30.50 -57.77 -5.76
N MET A 42 -31.50 -57.37 -4.97
CA MET A 42 -31.67 -55.98 -4.54
C MET A 42 -30.49 -55.50 -3.67
N LEU A 43 -30.06 -56.30 -2.70
CA LEU A 43 -28.90 -55.97 -1.86
C LEU A 43 -27.61 -55.89 -2.67
N MET A 44 -27.43 -56.82 -3.62
CA MET A 44 -26.27 -56.83 -4.52
C MET A 44 -26.22 -55.56 -5.38
N VAL A 45 -27.34 -55.17 -5.99
CA VAL A 45 -27.43 -53.96 -6.83
C VAL A 45 -27.23 -52.69 -6.00
N MET A 46 -27.77 -52.64 -4.79
CA MET A 46 -27.58 -51.51 -3.87
C MET A 46 -26.11 -51.30 -3.51
N LEU A 47 -25.40 -52.36 -3.10
CA LEU A 47 -23.98 -52.28 -2.80
C LEU A 47 -23.15 -51.88 -4.02
N LEU A 48 -23.45 -52.47 -5.19
CA LEU A 48 -22.71 -52.21 -6.42
C LEU A 48 -22.90 -50.76 -6.90
N MET A 49 -24.13 -50.26 -6.91
CA MET A 49 -24.42 -48.89 -7.33
C MET A 49 -23.92 -47.84 -6.33
N ALA A 50 -23.99 -48.11 -5.02
CA ALA A 50 -23.40 -47.22 -4.01
C ALA A 50 -21.88 -47.13 -4.17
N TYR A 51 -21.20 -48.26 -4.43
CA TYR A 51 -19.75 -48.31 -4.65
C TYR A 51 -19.34 -47.61 -5.95
N VAL A 52 -20.02 -47.90 -7.06
CA VAL A 52 -19.78 -47.22 -8.35
C VAL A 52 -20.03 -45.72 -8.23
N GLY A 53 -21.12 -45.31 -7.59
CA GLY A 53 -21.42 -43.91 -7.32
C GLY A 53 -20.32 -43.21 -6.50
N LEU A 54 -19.81 -43.88 -5.46
CA LEU A 54 -18.73 -43.36 -4.63
C LEU A 54 -17.43 -43.20 -5.43
N ILE A 55 -17.02 -44.18 -6.23
CA ILE A 55 -15.79 -44.11 -7.04
C ILE A 55 -15.90 -43.07 -8.14
N VAL A 56 -17.01 -43.06 -8.89
CA VAL A 56 -17.24 -42.10 -9.96
C VAL A 56 -17.32 -40.68 -9.37
N GLY A 57 -17.99 -40.52 -8.24
CA GLY A 57 -18.05 -39.27 -7.49
C GLY A 57 -16.68 -38.80 -7.01
N ALA A 58 -15.86 -39.69 -6.45
CA ALA A 58 -14.51 -39.37 -5.99
C ALA A 58 -13.60 -38.95 -7.15
N ASN A 59 -13.65 -39.69 -8.27
CA ASN A 59 -12.82 -39.42 -9.45
C ASN A 59 -13.26 -38.16 -10.22
N LYS A 60 -14.58 -37.90 -10.31
CA LYS A 60 -15.11 -36.68 -10.93
C LYS A 60 -15.20 -35.50 -9.97
N GLY A 61 -14.99 -35.71 -8.67
CA GLY A 61 -14.98 -34.65 -7.66
C GLY A 61 -13.91 -33.60 -7.92
N ASP A 62 -12.79 -33.98 -8.55
CA ASP A 62 -11.74 -33.04 -8.95
C ASP A 62 -12.19 -32.08 -10.06
N LEU A 63 -13.19 -32.46 -10.86
CA LEU A 63 -13.81 -31.62 -11.90
C LEU A 63 -14.85 -30.65 -11.34
N LEU A 64 -15.25 -30.79 -10.07
CA LEU A 64 -16.16 -29.85 -9.43
C LEU A 64 -15.42 -28.51 -9.25
N ASN A 65 -15.79 -27.55 -10.08
CA ASN A 65 -15.35 -26.18 -9.93
C ASN A 65 -16.15 -25.54 -8.78
N LEU A 66 -15.71 -25.78 -7.55
CA LEU A 66 -16.28 -25.19 -6.33
C LEU A 66 -16.32 -23.65 -6.39
N ALA A 67 -15.48 -23.02 -7.21
CA ALA A 67 -15.50 -21.58 -7.44
C ALA A 67 -16.68 -21.13 -8.32
N ALA A 68 -17.17 -21.98 -9.23
CA ALA A 68 -18.34 -21.71 -10.06
C ALA A 68 -19.67 -21.89 -9.30
N LEU A 69 -19.68 -22.65 -8.19
CA LEU A 69 -20.87 -22.94 -7.39
C LEU A 69 -21.19 -21.90 -6.31
N GLY A 70 -20.54 -20.72 -6.37
CA GLY A 70 -20.99 -19.51 -5.68
C GLY A 70 -20.89 -19.56 -4.15
N GLY A 71 -19.72 -19.23 -3.61
CA GLY A 71 -19.58 -18.44 -2.38
C GLY A 71 -19.98 -19.04 -1.02
N ILE A 72 -20.67 -20.18 -0.95
CA ILE A 72 -21.18 -20.72 0.34
C ILE A 72 -20.19 -21.66 1.06
N PHE A 73 -19.27 -22.28 0.31
CA PHE A 73 -18.24 -23.18 0.85
C PHE A 73 -16.83 -22.81 0.36
N GLY A 74 -16.66 -21.55 -0.03
CA GLY A 74 -15.40 -21.01 -0.55
C GLY A 74 -14.35 -20.96 0.54
N GLY A 75 -13.59 -22.05 0.68
CA GLY A 75 -12.25 -22.00 1.26
C GLY A 75 -11.53 -20.79 0.70
N GLU A 76 -10.92 -20.03 1.60
CA GLU A 76 -10.09 -18.85 1.39
C GLU A 76 -9.96 -18.50 -0.09
N LYS A 77 -10.65 -17.44 -0.53
CA LYS A 77 -10.17 -16.68 -1.68
C LYS A 77 -8.67 -16.57 -1.44
N GLN A 78 -7.84 -17.29 -2.20
CA GLN A 78 -6.41 -16.99 -2.27
C GLN A 78 -6.39 -15.49 -2.47
N ALA A 79 -5.96 -14.75 -1.44
CA ALA A 79 -6.02 -13.31 -1.45
C ALA A 79 -5.40 -12.90 -2.77
N LYS A 80 -6.20 -12.32 -3.67
CA LYS A 80 -5.76 -11.95 -5.01
C LYS A 80 -4.46 -11.18 -4.78
N LYS A 81 -3.32 -11.73 -5.21
CA LYS A 81 -2.02 -11.14 -4.90
C LYS A 81 -2.06 -9.73 -5.48
N SER A 82 -2.11 -8.72 -4.61
CA SER A 82 -2.17 -7.33 -5.04
C SER A 82 -0.76 -6.94 -5.45
N TYR A 83 -0.48 -6.97 -6.75
CA TYR A 83 0.78 -6.50 -7.32
C TYR A 83 0.76 -4.97 -7.40
N LYS A 84 1.82 -4.33 -6.92
CA LYS A 84 2.04 -2.89 -7.01
C LYS A 84 3.36 -2.64 -7.73
N ILE A 85 3.29 -2.15 -8.96
CA ILE A 85 4.43 -1.97 -9.84
C ILE A 85 5.01 -0.58 -9.65
N LEU A 86 6.29 -0.50 -9.31
CA LEU A 86 6.97 0.76 -9.05
C LEU A 86 7.52 1.40 -10.34
N ASP A 87 7.30 2.70 -10.47
CA ASP A 87 7.90 3.57 -11.49
C ASP A 87 9.19 4.25 -10.96
N THR A 88 10.09 4.65 -11.87
CA THR A 88 11.30 5.42 -11.60
C THR A 88 10.99 6.72 -10.84
N SER A 89 9.92 7.43 -11.22
CA SER A 89 9.55 8.72 -10.62
C SER A 89 9.28 8.63 -9.11
N VAL A 90 8.62 7.55 -8.69
CA VAL A 90 8.23 7.34 -7.29
C VAL A 90 9.39 6.85 -6.43
N ILE A 91 10.29 6.06 -7.04
CA ILE A 91 11.51 5.58 -6.38
C ILE A 91 12.46 6.76 -6.09
N ILE A 92 12.67 7.65 -7.06
CA ILE A 92 13.57 8.81 -6.90
C ILE A 92 13.04 9.80 -5.84
N ASP A 93 11.72 9.98 -5.78
CA ASP A 93 11.06 10.85 -4.80
C ASP A 93 11.28 10.35 -3.36
N GLY A 94 11.19 9.04 -3.15
CA GLY A 94 11.60 8.36 -1.92
C GLY A 94 10.52 8.28 -0.84
N ARG A 95 9.45 9.09 -0.90
CA ARG A 95 8.34 9.06 0.07
C ARG A 95 7.65 7.69 0.13
N ILE A 96 7.76 6.88 -0.92
CA ILE A 96 7.26 5.50 -0.93
C ILE A 96 7.87 4.64 0.18
N ALA A 97 9.14 4.84 0.53
CA ALA A 97 9.80 4.11 1.61
C ALA A 97 9.26 4.52 2.98
N ASP A 98 8.96 5.79 3.19
CA ASP A 98 8.37 6.26 4.44
C ASP A 98 6.94 5.70 4.59
N ILE A 99 6.13 5.72 3.53
CA ILE A 99 4.78 5.15 3.54
C ILE A 99 4.82 3.63 3.76
N ALA A 100 5.78 2.94 3.12
CA ALA A 100 6.04 1.52 3.33
C ALA A 100 6.30 1.17 4.81
N GLU A 101 7.15 1.95 5.48
CA GLU A 101 7.49 1.74 6.89
C GLU A 101 6.31 1.95 7.84
N THR A 102 5.34 2.80 7.48
CA THR A 102 4.10 2.94 8.27
C THR A 102 3.17 1.73 8.21
N GLY A 103 3.40 0.80 7.27
CA GLY A 103 2.53 -0.36 7.04
C GLY A 103 1.26 -0.03 6.24
N PHE A 104 1.18 1.15 5.62
CA PHE A 104 0.05 1.54 4.77
C PHE A 104 0.05 0.87 3.39
N LEU A 105 1.20 0.32 2.97
CA LEU A 105 1.34 -0.44 1.73
C LEU A 105 1.27 -1.94 2.03
N ASP A 106 0.39 -2.62 1.29
CA ASP A 106 0.18 -4.07 1.34
C ASP A 106 0.59 -4.76 0.04
N GLY A 107 0.52 -6.09 -0.01
CA GLY A 107 0.72 -6.85 -1.25
C GLY A 107 2.19 -7.03 -1.68
N ILE A 108 2.39 -7.32 -2.97
CA ILE A 108 3.71 -7.60 -3.55
C ILE A 108 4.15 -6.37 -4.34
N MET A 109 5.26 -5.77 -3.93
CA MET A 109 5.88 -4.65 -4.61
C MET A 109 6.77 -5.19 -5.73
N VAL A 110 6.41 -4.87 -6.97
CA VAL A 110 7.10 -5.32 -8.17
C VAL A 110 8.02 -4.22 -8.67
N ILE A 111 9.30 -4.54 -8.80
CA ILE A 111 10.31 -3.67 -9.39
C ILE A 111 10.71 -4.25 -10.75
N PRO A 112 10.32 -3.62 -11.87
CA PRO A 112 10.72 -4.10 -13.18
C PRO A 112 12.21 -3.90 -13.43
N GLN A 113 12.86 -4.86 -14.10
CA GLN A 113 14.27 -4.76 -14.45
C GLN A 113 14.57 -3.53 -15.33
N PHE A 114 13.64 -3.12 -16.20
CA PHE A 114 13.82 -1.93 -17.03
C PHE A 114 13.83 -0.62 -16.22
N VAL A 115 13.09 -0.55 -15.11
CA VAL A 115 13.12 0.58 -14.16
C VAL A 115 14.46 0.64 -13.43
N LEU A 116 15.00 -0.51 -13.01
CA LEU A 116 16.34 -0.58 -12.42
C LEU A 116 17.42 -0.08 -13.39
N ARG A 117 17.35 -0.50 -14.66
CA ARG A 117 18.28 -0.04 -15.70
C ARG A 117 18.17 1.47 -15.93
N GLU A 118 16.96 2.02 -15.96
CA GLU A 118 16.75 3.46 -16.09
C GLU A 118 17.34 4.23 -14.89
N LEU A 119 17.12 3.77 -13.66
CA LEU A 119 17.72 4.35 -12.46
C LEU A 119 19.25 4.32 -12.49
N GLN A 120 19.85 3.23 -12.97
CA GLN A 120 21.30 3.11 -13.15
C GLN A 120 21.82 4.13 -14.18
N LEU A 121 21.16 4.24 -15.34
CA LEU A 121 21.52 5.23 -16.35
C LEU A 121 21.44 6.67 -15.82
N VAL A 122 20.44 6.97 -14.98
CA VAL A 122 20.32 8.27 -14.30
C VAL A 122 21.44 8.45 -13.27
N ALA A 123 21.81 7.40 -12.53
CA ALA A 123 22.90 7.41 -11.54
C ALA A 123 24.29 7.56 -12.18
N ASP A 124 24.47 7.13 -13.44
CA ASP A 124 25.71 7.27 -14.20
C ASP A 124 25.76 8.52 -15.09
N SER A 125 24.74 9.39 -14.99
CA SER A 125 24.67 10.63 -15.77
C SER A 125 25.86 11.57 -15.46
N ALA A 126 26.35 12.26 -16.50
CA ALA A 126 27.37 13.30 -16.34
C ALA A 126 26.86 14.48 -15.49
N ASP A 127 25.56 14.77 -15.56
CA ASP A 127 24.87 15.77 -14.75
C ASP A 127 24.87 15.35 -13.28
N SER A 128 25.47 16.18 -12.42
CA SER A 128 25.60 15.91 -10.99
C SER A 128 24.26 15.80 -10.27
N LEU A 129 23.27 16.59 -10.64
CA LEU A 129 21.95 16.56 -10.02
C LEU A 129 21.20 15.28 -10.40
N LYS A 130 21.24 14.89 -11.68
CA LYS A 130 20.65 13.63 -12.14
C LYS A 130 21.33 12.43 -11.48
N ARG A 131 22.66 12.41 -11.45
CA ARG A 131 23.45 11.38 -10.76
C ARG A 131 23.09 11.22 -9.30
N ASN A 132 23.00 12.33 -8.55
CA ASN A 132 22.62 12.31 -7.14
C ASN A 132 21.19 11.76 -6.95
N ARG A 133 20.25 12.13 -7.82
CA ARG A 133 18.87 11.60 -7.81
C ARG A 133 18.81 10.10 -8.11
N GLY A 134 19.58 9.62 -9.09
CA GLY A 134 19.65 8.19 -9.43
C GLY A 134 20.22 7.36 -8.28
N ARG A 135 21.34 7.81 -7.68
CA ARG A 135 21.93 7.16 -6.50
C ARG A 135 20.96 7.11 -5.32
N ARG A 136 20.29 8.23 -5.04
CA ARG A 136 19.23 8.28 -4.01
C ARG A 136 18.12 7.26 -4.30
N GLY A 137 17.70 7.12 -5.55
CA GLY A 137 16.69 6.12 -5.94
C GLY A 137 17.14 4.69 -5.63
N LEU A 138 18.41 4.35 -5.93
CA LEU A 138 18.98 3.04 -5.59
C LEU A 138 19.05 2.82 -4.06
N ASP A 139 19.40 3.85 -3.29
CA ASP A 139 19.41 3.79 -1.82
C ASP A 139 17.99 3.55 -1.26
N ILE A 140 16.97 4.18 -1.84
CA ILE A 140 15.55 3.98 -1.49
C ILE A 140 15.12 2.53 -1.75
N LEU A 141 15.54 1.92 -2.86
CA LEU A 141 15.24 0.51 -3.14
C LEU A 141 15.89 -0.42 -2.11
N GLN A 142 17.13 -0.14 -1.70
CA GLN A 142 17.78 -0.90 -0.62
C GLN A 142 17.06 -0.73 0.72
N ARG A 143 16.55 0.48 1.02
CA ARG A 143 15.75 0.73 2.22
C ARG A 143 14.43 -0.06 2.17
N LEU A 144 13.72 -0.03 1.04
CA LEU A 144 12.50 -0.81 0.84
C LEU A 144 12.72 -2.31 1.06
N GLN A 145 13.83 -2.87 0.56
CA GLN A 145 14.17 -4.29 0.77
C GLN A 145 14.39 -4.69 2.22
N LYS A 146 14.69 -3.73 3.12
CA LYS A 146 14.87 -3.99 4.55
C LYS A 146 13.55 -3.95 5.33
N VAL A 147 12.45 -3.50 4.72
CA VAL A 147 11.14 -3.42 5.37
C VAL A 147 10.52 -4.81 5.45
N ALA A 148 10.51 -5.40 6.65
CA ALA A 148 10.07 -6.78 6.86
C ALA A 148 8.58 -7.04 6.52
N SER A 149 7.74 -6.01 6.55
CA SER A 149 6.31 -6.10 6.21
C SER A 149 6.04 -6.13 4.71
N LEU A 150 7.04 -5.87 3.86
CA LEU A 150 6.87 -5.80 2.41
C LEU A 150 7.53 -6.97 1.70
N ASN A 151 6.80 -7.55 0.75
CA ASN A 151 7.35 -8.52 -0.19
C ASN A 151 7.76 -7.81 -1.47
N ILE A 152 9.06 -7.75 -1.74
CA ILE A 152 9.61 -7.13 -2.94
C ILE A 152 10.01 -8.21 -3.93
N GLN A 153 9.51 -8.09 -5.16
CA GLN A 153 9.84 -8.97 -6.28
C GLN A 153 10.45 -8.14 -7.41
N ILE A 154 11.64 -8.53 -7.86
CA ILE A 154 12.21 -8.00 -9.11
C ILE A 154 11.74 -8.91 -10.25
N VAL A 155 11.20 -8.31 -11.31
CA VAL A 155 10.70 -9.05 -12.48
C VAL A 155 11.48 -8.67 -13.73
N GLU A 156 11.78 -9.67 -14.55
CA GLU A 156 12.57 -9.52 -15.77
C GLU A 156 11.71 -9.38 -17.03
N ASP A 157 10.38 -9.47 -16.91
CA ASP A 157 9.45 -9.26 -18.01
C ASP A 157 9.67 -7.88 -18.66
N ASP A 158 9.95 -7.90 -19.96
CA ASP A 158 10.20 -6.73 -20.77
C ASP A 158 9.39 -6.84 -22.07
N PHE A 159 9.10 -5.69 -22.68
CA PHE A 159 8.33 -5.58 -23.91
C PHE A 159 9.22 -4.92 -24.98
N PRO A 160 10.06 -5.69 -25.72
CA PRO A 160 11.06 -5.14 -26.63
C PRO A 160 10.47 -4.33 -27.80
N THR A 161 9.22 -4.61 -28.17
CA THR A 161 8.48 -3.90 -29.21
C THR A 161 8.05 -2.50 -28.77
N ILE A 162 8.04 -2.23 -27.47
CA ILE A 162 7.65 -0.96 -26.87
C ILE A 162 8.91 -0.20 -26.46
N ARG A 163 9.08 1.02 -26.97
CA ARG A 163 10.25 1.86 -26.62
C ARG A 163 10.04 2.65 -25.33
N GLU A 164 8.83 3.12 -25.11
CA GLU A 164 8.48 4.00 -23.98
C GLU A 164 8.36 3.20 -22.68
N VAL A 165 9.08 3.61 -21.64
CA VAL A 165 9.05 2.96 -20.31
C VAL A 165 7.64 2.99 -19.73
N ASP A 166 6.93 4.10 -19.87
CA ASP A 166 5.55 4.29 -19.46
C ASP A 166 4.60 3.23 -20.02
N MET A 167 4.72 2.91 -21.32
CA MET A 167 3.90 1.86 -21.93
C MET A 167 4.30 0.47 -21.46
N LYS A 168 5.59 0.22 -21.19
CA LYS A 168 6.03 -1.04 -20.58
C LYS A 168 5.43 -1.25 -19.20
N LEU A 169 5.33 -0.19 -18.39
CA LEU A 169 4.68 -0.24 -17.08
C LEU A 169 3.19 -0.61 -17.19
N ILE A 170 2.48 -0.03 -18.16
CA ILE A 170 1.06 -0.33 -18.43
C ILE A 170 0.87 -1.79 -18.85
N GLU A 171 1.67 -2.28 -19.80
CA GLU A 171 1.56 -3.67 -20.25
C GLU A 171 1.96 -4.66 -19.14
N LEU A 172 2.96 -4.33 -18.33
CA LEU A 172 3.31 -5.13 -17.15
C LEU A 172 2.16 -5.16 -16.13
N ALA A 173 1.50 -4.03 -15.90
CA ALA A 173 0.38 -3.95 -14.97
C ALA A 173 -0.83 -4.76 -15.45
N LYS A 174 -1.11 -4.77 -16.76
CA LYS A 174 -2.12 -5.64 -17.35
C LYS A 174 -1.78 -7.12 -17.18
N LEU A 175 -0.51 -7.49 -17.46
CA LEU A 175 -0.05 -8.88 -17.36
C LEU A 175 -0.18 -9.43 -15.93
N TYR A 176 0.17 -8.62 -14.93
CA TYR A 176 0.15 -9.01 -13.52
C TYR A 176 -1.18 -8.71 -12.80
N GLU A 177 -2.18 -8.18 -13.50
CA GLU A 177 -3.42 -7.62 -12.90
C GLU A 177 -3.11 -6.69 -11.70
N GLY A 178 -2.04 -5.89 -11.84
CA GLY A 178 -1.48 -5.05 -10.79
C GLY A 178 -1.86 -3.57 -10.92
N LYS A 179 -1.48 -2.80 -9.90
CA LYS A 179 -1.62 -1.33 -9.88
C LYS A 179 -0.26 -0.67 -10.13
N ILE A 180 -0.23 0.43 -10.87
CA ILE A 180 0.99 1.21 -11.05
C ILE A 180 1.14 2.20 -9.91
N VAL A 181 2.32 2.30 -9.32
CA VAL A 181 2.66 3.31 -8.32
C VAL A 181 3.58 4.33 -8.98
N THR A 182 3.10 5.56 -9.14
CA THR A 182 3.83 6.62 -9.86
C THR A 182 3.56 7.99 -9.24
N ASN A 183 4.46 8.94 -9.48
CA ASN A 183 4.23 10.35 -9.21
C ASN A 183 3.88 11.14 -10.47
N ASP A 184 3.96 10.51 -11.65
CA ASP A 184 3.70 11.15 -12.94
C ASP A 184 2.19 11.25 -13.23
N PHE A 185 1.74 12.47 -13.49
CA PHE A 185 0.34 12.77 -13.79
C PHE A 185 -0.10 12.32 -15.18
N ASN A 186 0.80 12.34 -16.17
CA ASN A 186 0.52 11.91 -17.53
C ASN A 186 0.42 10.38 -17.59
N LEU A 187 1.35 9.67 -16.96
CA LEU A 187 1.28 8.20 -16.85
C LEU A 187 -0.02 7.78 -16.15
N ASN A 188 -0.42 8.48 -15.09
CA ASN A 188 -1.70 8.23 -14.41
C ASN A 188 -2.90 8.30 -15.36
N LYS A 189 -3.03 9.39 -16.13
CA LYS A 189 -4.12 9.55 -17.11
C LYS A 189 -4.13 8.46 -18.17
N VAL A 190 -2.98 8.14 -18.74
CA VAL A 190 -2.89 7.14 -19.83
C VAL A 190 -3.18 5.74 -19.30
N ALA A 191 -2.67 5.38 -18.12
CA ALA A 191 -2.94 4.10 -17.48
C ALA A 191 -4.42 3.91 -17.15
N GLN A 192 -5.08 4.93 -16.60
CA GLN A 192 -6.53 4.88 -16.32
C GLN A 192 -7.38 4.68 -17.59
N LEU A 193 -7.03 5.34 -18.70
CA LEU A 193 -7.69 5.13 -19.99
C LEU A 193 -7.52 3.71 -20.53
N GLN A 194 -6.43 3.04 -20.16
CA GLN A 194 -6.11 1.66 -20.52
C GLN A 194 -6.68 0.64 -19.52
N GLY A 195 -7.50 1.08 -18.55
CA GLY A 195 -8.12 0.21 -17.54
C GLY A 195 -7.16 -0.28 -16.45
N VAL A 196 -5.99 0.36 -16.31
CA VAL A 196 -5.01 0.04 -15.26
C VAL A 196 -5.20 0.99 -14.08
N GLU A 197 -5.33 0.42 -12.88
CA GLU A 197 -5.41 1.20 -11.65
C GLU A 197 -4.06 1.81 -11.28
N VAL A 198 -4.10 3.03 -10.73
CA VAL A 198 -2.90 3.80 -10.39
C VAL A 198 -2.98 4.28 -8.95
N LEU A 199 -1.87 4.17 -8.23
CA LEU A 199 -1.66 4.70 -6.89
C LEU A 199 -0.68 5.87 -7.00
N ASN A 200 -1.21 7.10 -6.94
CA ASN A 200 -0.39 8.30 -7.04
C ASN A 200 -0.04 8.85 -5.65
N ILE A 201 1.25 8.96 -5.30
CA ILE A 201 1.65 9.47 -3.97
C ILE A 201 1.31 10.94 -3.79
N ASN A 202 1.33 11.75 -4.86
CA ASN A 202 0.91 13.14 -4.77
C ASN A 202 -0.58 13.27 -4.45
N GLU A 203 -1.42 12.39 -5.01
CA GLU A 203 -2.84 12.32 -4.67
C GLU A 203 -3.04 11.88 -3.22
N LEU A 204 -2.30 10.87 -2.77
CA LEU A 204 -2.31 10.44 -1.36
C LEU A 204 -1.92 11.57 -0.41
N ALA A 205 -0.83 12.29 -0.70
CA ALA A 205 -0.39 13.41 0.11
C ALA A 205 -1.43 14.54 0.17
N ASN A 206 -2.11 14.82 -0.94
CA ASN A 206 -3.20 15.80 -0.97
C ASN A 206 -4.42 15.33 -0.16
N ALA A 207 -4.74 14.03 -0.19
CA ALA A 207 -5.84 13.46 0.58
C ALA A 207 -5.57 13.46 2.10
N LEU A 208 -4.30 13.46 2.51
CA LEU A 208 -3.88 13.54 3.91
C LEU A 208 -3.83 14.99 4.45
N LYS A 209 -4.12 16.01 3.62
CA LYS A 209 -4.17 17.40 4.10
C LYS A 209 -5.28 17.56 5.15
N PRO A 210 -5.01 18.25 6.28
CA PRO A 210 -6.02 18.47 7.31
C PRO A 210 -7.28 19.12 6.73
N ILE A 211 -8.44 18.52 7.01
CA ILE A 211 -9.73 19.10 6.69
C ILE A 211 -10.06 20.07 7.82
N VAL A 212 -10.01 21.37 7.56
CA VAL A 212 -10.51 22.36 8.52
C VAL A 212 -12.04 22.42 8.45
N LEU A 213 -12.67 22.25 9.60
CA LEU A 213 -14.13 22.39 9.75
C LEU A 213 -14.48 23.75 10.37
N PRO A 214 -15.65 24.33 10.04
CA PRO A 214 -16.18 25.47 10.77
C PRO A 214 -16.25 25.16 12.28
N GLY A 215 -15.73 26.07 13.11
CA GLY A 215 -15.65 25.93 14.57
C GLY A 215 -14.31 25.40 15.09
N GLU A 216 -13.43 24.87 14.24
CA GLU A 216 -12.09 24.46 14.66
C GLU A 216 -11.15 25.66 14.80
N THR A 217 -10.18 25.54 15.70
CA THR A 217 -9.10 26.52 15.85
C THR A 217 -7.88 26.11 15.04
N MET A 218 -7.29 27.05 14.31
CA MET A 218 -6.06 26.81 13.55
C MET A 218 -5.07 27.96 13.71
N LYS A 219 -3.77 27.66 13.63
CA LYS A 219 -2.71 28.67 13.70
C LYS A 219 -2.35 29.15 12.30
N VAL A 220 -2.34 30.46 12.09
CA VAL A 220 -1.96 31.08 10.81
C VAL A 220 -1.02 32.27 11.02
N PHE A 221 -0.13 32.48 10.06
CA PHE A 221 0.73 33.66 10.00
C PHE A 221 0.04 34.73 9.15
N ILE A 222 -0.22 35.91 9.70
CA ILE A 222 -0.90 36.99 8.94
C ILE A 222 0.13 37.72 8.08
N LEU A 223 0.04 37.60 6.75
CA LEU A 223 1.01 38.20 5.82
C LEU A 223 0.69 39.67 5.50
N LYS A 224 -0.58 39.98 5.23
CA LYS A 224 -0.99 41.29 4.72
C LYS A 224 -2.38 41.70 5.21
N GLU A 225 -2.72 42.97 5.04
CA GLU A 225 -4.07 43.48 5.27
C GLU A 225 -5.05 42.92 4.24
N GLY A 226 -6.26 42.59 4.69
CA GLY A 226 -7.36 42.12 3.85
C GLY A 226 -8.09 43.24 3.12
N LYS A 227 -9.15 42.86 2.41
CA LYS A 227 -9.95 43.82 1.63
C LYS A 227 -10.89 44.64 2.52
N GLU A 228 -11.44 44.00 3.55
CA GLU A 228 -12.35 44.61 4.51
C GLU A 228 -11.59 45.26 5.68
N TYR A 229 -12.23 46.23 6.35
CA TYR A 229 -11.65 46.89 7.52
C TYR A 229 -11.37 45.87 8.63
N ASN A 230 -10.19 45.97 9.26
CA ASN A 230 -9.71 45.05 10.32
C ASN A 230 -9.40 43.61 9.90
N GLN A 231 -9.40 43.31 8.61
CA GLN A 231 -9.12 41.97 8.10
C GLN A 231 -7.62 41.75 7.86
N GLY A 232 -7.16 40.52 8.07
CA GLY A 232 -5.84 40.04 7.68
C GLY A 232 -5.95 38.89 6.68
N VAL A 233 -4.93 38.70 5.84
CA VAL A 233 -4.84 37.58 4.90
C VAL A 233 -3.59 36.76 5.20
N ALA A 234 -3.79 35.46 5.31
CA ALA A 234 -2.77 34.44 5.44
C ALA A 234 -2.88 33.45 4.28
N TYR A 235 -1.80 32.72 4.03
CA TYR A 235 -1.80 31.58 3.12
C TYR A 235 -1.30 30.36 3.89
N LEU A 236 -1.96 29.23 3.70
CA LEU A 236 -1.42 27.94 4.14
C LEU A 236 -0.31 27.49 3.20
N ASP A 237 0.45 26.48 3.62
CA ASP A 237 1.55 25.92 2.83
C ASP A 237 1.09 25.35 1.47
N ASP A 238 -0.20 25.02 1.35
CA ASP A 238 -0.80 24.53 0.11
C ASP A 238 -1.38 25.63 -0.79
N GLY A 239 -1.21 26.91 -0.42
CA GLY A 239 -1.70 28.06 -1.16
C GLY A 239 -3.15 28.43 -0.86
N THR A 240 -3.85 27.72 0.03
CA THR A 240 -5.21 28.08 0.46
C THR A 240 -5.20 29.45 1.12
N MET A 241 -6.03 30.37 0.60
CA MET A 241 -6.15 31.71 1.16
C MET A 241 -7.01 31.68 2.42
N VAL A 242 -6.45 32.18 3.52
CA VAL A 242 -7.14 32.30 4.80
C VAL A 242 -7.38 33.79 5.08
N VAL A 243 -8.65 34.15 5.17
CA VAL A 243 -9.10 35.51 5.45
C VAL A 243 -9.52 35.57 6.90
N VAL A 244 -8.89 36.44 7.69
CA VAL A 244 -9.06 36.49 9.15
C VAL A 244 -9.62 37.83 9.59
N ASP A 245 -10.80 37.83 10.20
CA ASP A 245 -11.39 39.02 10.80
C ASP A 245 -10.71 39.39 12.13
N ASN A 246 -10.62 40.70 12.41
CA ASN A 246 -9.91 41.29 13.55
C ASN A 246 -8.40 41.04 13.60
N ALA A 247 -7.78 40.59 12.50
CA ALA A 247 -6.36 40.25 12.46
C ALA A 247 -5.44 41.37 11.95
N ARG A 248 -5.95 42.56 11.61
CA ARG A 248 -5.13 43.68 11.09
C ARG A 248 -3.98 44.08 12.03
N LYS A 249 -4.20 44.08 13.34
CA LYS A 249 -3.16 44.39 14.34
C LYS A 249 -2.13 43.26 14.52
N MET A 250 -2.41 42.10 13.95
CA MET A 250 -1.62 40.88 14.07
C MET A 250 -0.83 40.56 12.79
N ILE A 251 -0.75 41.51 11.85
CA ILE A 251 0.11 41.40 10.65
C ILE A 251 1.56 41.15 11.10
N GLY A 252 2.20 40.15 10.48
CA GLY A 252 3.56 39.71 10.80
C GLY A 252 3.66 38.79 12.02
N LYS A 253 2.54 38.28 12.56
CA LYS A 253 2.52 37.38 13.73
C LYS A 253 1.76 36.09 13.42
N ASN A 254 2.14 35.03 14.14
CA ASN A 254 1.37 33.78 14.23
C ASN A 254 0.24 33.94 15.24
N VAL A 255 -0.99 33.66 14.82
CA VAL A 255 -2.19 33.74 15.67
C VAL A 255 -3.07 32.52 15.52
N ASP A 256 -3.70 32.14 16.62
CA ASP A 256 -4.74 31.12 16.62
C ASP A 256 -6.09 31.77 16.26
N ILE A 257 -6.75 31.24 15.25
CA ILE A 257 -8.01 31.76 14.71
C ILE A 257 -9.08 30.67 14.81
N SER A 258 -10.34 31.07 15.01
CA SER A 258 -11.48 30.15 14.89
C SER A 258 -12.00 30.19 13.46
N VAL A 259 -12.09 29.04 12.79
CA VAL A 259 -12.66 28.93 11.45
C VAL A 259 -14.16 29.22 11.53
N THR A 260 -14.63 30.16 10.73
CA THR A 260 -16.06 30.55 10.66
C THR A 260 -16.75 29.88 9.48
N SER A 261 -16.11 29.84 8.32
CA SER A 261 -16.64 29.19 7.13
C SER A 261 -15.51 28.81 6.17
N VAL A 262 -15.80 27.87 5.28
CA VAL A 262 -14.90 27.45 4.21
C VAL A 262 -15.67 27.59 2.90
N LEU A 263 -15.16 28.40 1.98
CA LEU A 263 -15.76 28.63 0.66
C LEU A 263 -14.86 28.01 -0.41
N GLN A 264 -15.45 27.22 -1.30
CA GLN A 264 -14.78 26.76 -2.51
C GLN A 264 -15.02 27.77 -3.63
N THR A 265 -13.96 28.29 -4.23
CA THR A 265 -14.02 29.21 -5.38
C THR A 265 -13.40 28.55 -6.62
N THR A 266 -13.57 29.17 -7.79
CA THR A 266 -12.95 28.73 -9.04
C THR A 266 -11.42 28.76 -9.00
N ALA A 267 -10.83 29.61 -8.14
CA ALA A 267 -9.38 29.73 -7.95
C ALA A 267 -8.83 28.80 -6.85
N GLY A 268 -9.69 28.09 -6.11
CA GLY A 268 -9.28 27.20 -5.03
C GLY A 268 -10.15 27.33 -3.78
N LYS A 269 -9.70 26.69 -2.70
CA LYS A 269 -10.34 26.78 -1.38
C LYS A 269 -9.97 28.11 -0.71
N MET A 270 -10.94 28.73 -0.04
CA MET A 270 -10.78 29.91 0.78
C MET A 270 -11.35 29.65 2.17
N ILE A 271 -10.59 29.96 3.21
CA ILE A 271 -11.00 29.76 4.60
C ILE A 271 -11.25 31.12 5.22
N PHE A 272 -12.37 31.29 5.91
CA PHE A 272 -12.67 32.48 6.68
C PHE A 272 -12.57 32.13 8.15
N GLY A 273 -11.82 32.93 8.90
CA GLY A 273 -11.69 32.77 10.34
C GLY A 273 -11.82 34.09 11.07
N LYS A 274 -11.96 34.01 12.38
CA LYS A 274 -12.01 35.16 13.27
C LYS A 274 -10.93 35.01 14.32
N TRP A 275 -10.16 36.07 14.50
CA TRP A 275 -9.28 36.19 15.65
C TRP A 275 -10.08 36.71 16.85
N ASP A 276 -10.08 35.96 17.94
CA ASP A 276 -10.66 36.38 19.23
C ASP A 276 -9.55 36.40 20.27
N GLU A 277 -9.38 37.55 20.94
CA GLU A 277 -8.38 37.78 21.99
C GLU A 277 -8.49 36.77 23.15
N ARG A 278 -9.69 36.21 23.36
CA ARG A 278 -9.95 35.15 24.37
C ARG A 278 -9.32 33.80 24.01
N LEU A 279 -9.03 33.54 22.74
CA LEU A 279 -8.35 32.31 22.30
C LEU A 279 -6.85 32.37 22.59
N SER A 280 -6.23 33.56 22.50
CA SER A 280 -4.82 33.78 22.85
C SER A 280 -4.50 33.70 24.34
N GLY A 281 -5.51 33.74 25.22
CA GLY A 281 -5.36 33.70 26.68
C GLY A 281 -5.30 32.32 27.32
N ARG A 282 -5.38 31.23 26.55
CA ARG A 282 -5.28 29.83 27.07
C ARG A 282 -3.87 29.23 27.01
N VAL A 283 -2.85 30.05 26.82
CA VAL A 283 -1.49 29.65 27.15
C VAL A 283 -1.39 29.73 28.66
N GLU A 284 -1.43 28.58 29.35
CA GLU A 284 -0.99 28.51 30.75
C GLU A 284 0.38 29.23 30.82
N PRO A 285 0.59 30.17 31.76
CA PRO A 285 1.91 30.75 31.94
C PRO A 285 2.85 29.58 32.25
N ALA A 286 3.84 29.38 31.38
CA ALA A 286 4.87 28.37 31.55
C ALA A 286 5.39 28.47 32.99
N ARG A 287 5.23 27.40 33.77
CA ARG A 287 5.88 27.30 35.08
C ARG A 287 7.36 27.61 34.87
N PRO A 288 7.98 28.50 35.67
CA PRO A 288 9.38 28.80 35.50
C PRO A 288 10.16 27.49 35.64
N VAL A 289 10.83 27.10 34.55
CA VAL A 289 11.76 25.98 34.55
C VAL A 289 12.87 26.35 35.52
N THR A 290 12.89 25.71 36.68
CA THR A 290 14.04 25.76 37.58
C THR A 290 15.22 25.15 36.83
N ILE A 291 16.14 26.01 36.39
CA ILE A 291 17.42 25.61 35.81
C ILE A 291 18.16 24.81 36.90
N PRO A 292 18.54 23.54 36.67
CA PRO A 292 19.40 22.82 37.60
C PRO A 292 20.73 23.57 37.72
N PRO A 293 21.36 23.64 38.91
CA PRO A 293 22.63 24.33 39.07
C PRO A 293 23.69 23.75 38.13
N ALA A 294 24.52 24.65 37.58
CA ALA A 294 25.57 24.30 36.64
C ALA A 294 26.49 23.20 37.19
N VAL A 295 26.72 22.17 36.39
CA VAL A 295 27.71 21.13 36.67
C VAL A 295 29.08 21.81 36.76
N PRO A 296 29.87 21.59 37.83
CA PRO A 296 31.20 22.19 37.95
C PRO A 296 32.12 21.70 36.82
N PRO A 297 33.07 22.53 36.35
CA PRO A 297 33.93 22.17 35.24
C PRO A 297 34.81 20.97 35.58
N VAL A 298 34.85 20.01 34.66
CA VAL A 298 35.73 18.84 34.71
C VAL A 298 37.20 19.32 34.69
N PRO A 299 38.11 18.77 35.53
CA PRO A 299 39.51 19.18 35.52
C PRO A 299 40.16 18.89 34.17
N SER A 300 40.90 19.86 33.63
CA SER A 300 41.66 19.70 32.40
C SER A 300 42.70 18.59 32.54
N VAL A 301 42.59 17.55 31.71
CA VAL A 301 43.62 16.52 31.56
C VAL A 301 44.86 17.18 30.95
N ALA A 302 46.01 17.04 31.63
CA ALA A 302 47.30 17.55 31.18
C ALA A 302 47.73 16.89 29.84
N PRO A 303 48.54 17.55 29.00
CA PRO A 303 48.97 16.98 27.73
C PRO A 303 49.93 15.82 27.96
N ALA A 304 49.69 14.71 27.25
CA ALA A 304 50.57 13.54 27.24
C ALA A 304 51.95 13.90 26.64
N GLU A 305 53.02 13.51 27.33
CA GLU A 305 54.40 13.62 26.88
C GLU A 305 54.63 12.87 25.56
N THR A 306 55.17 13.60 24.59
CA THR A 306 55.67 13.10 23.31
C THR A 306 56.92 12.23 23.55
N LYS A 307 56.78 10.90 23.42
CA LYS A 307 57.93 9.99 23.30
C LYS A 307 58.74 10.31 22.04
N LYS A 308 60.02 10.62 22.21
CA LYS A 308 61.01 10.80 21.13
C LYS A 308 61.18 9.50 20.31
N PRO A 309 61.48 9.59 19.00
CA PRO A 309 61.77 8.40 18.19
C PRO A 309 63.17 7.86 18.50
N PHE A 310 63.24 6.54 18.69
CA PHE A 310 64.49 5.78 18.84
C PHE A 310 65.17 5.63 17.47
N MET A 311 66.37 6.22 17.31
CA MET A 311 67.22 6.00 16.14
C MET A 311 67.85 4.62 16.21
N ALA A 312 67.67 3.82 15.15
CA ALA A 312 68.39 2.57 14.94
C ALA A 312 69.71 2.87 14.21
N GLU A 313 70.83 2.66 14.92
CA GLU A 313 72.17 2.59 14.33
C GLU A 313 72.30 1.33 13.46
N ARG A 314 72.90 1.48 12.28
CA ARG A 314 73.32 0.37 11.42
C ARG A 314 74.65 -0.20 11.94
N PRO A 315 74.88 -1.52 11.89
CA PRO A 315 76.23 -2.04 12.03
C PRO A 315 76.98 -1.93 10.70
N ILE A 316 78.24 -1.51 10.81
CA ILE A 316 79.27 -1.67 9.79
C ILE A 316 79.91 -3.04 10.04
N GLU A 317 79.77 -3.95 9.07
CA GLU A 317 80.77 -4.89 8.52
C GLU A 317 80.09 -5.82 7.50
#